data_AF-A0A2V8S782-F1
#
_entry.id   AF-A0A2V8S782-F1
#
_cell.length_a   1.000
_cell.length_b   1.000
_cell.length_c   1.000
_cell.angle_alpha   90.00
_cell.angle_beta   90.00
_cell.angle_gamma   90.00
#
_symmetry.space_group_name_H-M   'P 1'
#
loop_
_entity.id
_entity.type
_entity.pdbx_description
1 polymer ?
#
loop_
_entity_poly.entity_id
_entity_poly.type
_entity_poly.pdbx_seq_one_letter_code
_entity_poly.pdbx_strand_id
1 'polypeptide(L)'
;MRPQREVLEKLKADYEEKTRGLRAYVGELTDMASKHGTDSALLEEDLTKAKDDLQYYEFELEEINGQMGKEHDGTAYWVFKDAAGEWRWHLRASNNRIIADSGEGYHHRQDCLHAVELVKASKDAPVKDKE
;
A
#
# COMPACT_ATOMS: atom_id res chain seq x y z
N MET A 1 -13.35 4.60 12.59
CA MET A 1 -12.32 5.04 11.63
C MET A 1 -12.41 4.27 10.30
N ARG A 2 -13.60 4.20 9.68
CA ARG A 2 -13.80 3.77 8.28
C ARG A 2 -13.90 4.93 7.24
N PRO A 3 -14.24 6.19 7.60
CA PRO A 3 -14.57 7.19 6.57
C PRO A 3 -13.35 7.70 5.78
N GLN A 4 -12.15 7.71 6.37
CA GLN A 4 -10.94 8.17 5.66
C GLN A 4 -10.53 7.20 4.54
N ARG A 5 -10.69 5.89 4.75
CA ARG A 5 -10.29 4.86 3.78
C ARG A 5 -11.23 4.82 2.57
N GLU A 6 -12.54 4.89 2.81
CA GLU A 6 -13.54 4.94 1.73
C GLU A 6 -13.37 6.19 0.84
N VAL A 7 -12.94 7.31 1.43
CA VAL A 7 -12.61 8.54 0.70
C VAL A 7 -11.35 8.34 -0.16
N LEU A 8 -10.29 7.74 0.38
CA LEU A 8 -9.07 7.44 -0.36
C LEU A 8 -9.29 6.41 -1.49
N GLU A 9 -10.13 5.40 -1.27
CA GLU A 9 -10.50 4.41 -2.30
C GLU A 9 -11.27 5.05 -3.46
N LYS A 10 -12.22 5.94 -3.18
CA LYS A 10 -12.92 6.70 -4.22
C LYS A 10 -11.99 7.64 -4.97
N LEU A 11 -11.11 8.33 -4.26
CA LEU A 11 -10.14 9.25 -4.84
C LEU A 11 -9.14 8.51 -5.74
N LYS A 12 -8.66 7.33 -5.30
CA LYS A 12 -7.83 6.44 -6.10
C LYS A 12 -8.52 6.02 -7.39
N ALA A 13 -9.76 5.55 -7.32
CA ALA A 13 -10.52 5.12 -8.49
C ALA A 13 -10.69 6.25 -9.53
N ASP A 14 -10.96 7.47 -9.07
CA ASP A 14 -11.05 8.67 -9.92
C ASP A 14 -9.72 8.99 -10.62
N TYR A 15 -8.61 8.95 -9.89
CA TYR A 15 -7.29 9.20 -10.47
C TYR A 15 -6.81 8.08 -11.41
N GLU A 16 -7.14 6.81 -11.14
CA GLU A 16 -6.86 5.70 -12.05
C GLU A 16 -7.62 5.87 -13.38
N GLU A 17 -8.87 6.34 -13.33
CA GLU A 17 -9.64 6.63 -14.53
C GLU A 17 -9.05 7.79 -15.34
N LYS A 18 -8.69 8.89 -14.68
CA LYS A 18 -8.03 10.04 -15.31
C LYS A 18 -6.69 9.66 -15.95
N THR A 19 -5.87 8.89 -15.24
CA THR A 19 -4.57 8.42 -15.75
C THR A 19 -4.74 7.51 -16.97
N ARG A 20 -5.74 6.62 -16.94
CA ARG A 20 -6.10 5.76 -18.09
C ARG A 20 -6.55 6.59 -19.30
N GLY A 21 -7.38 7.62 -19.09
CA GLY A 21 -7.80 8.53 -20.15
C GLY A 21 -6.64 9.33 -20.75
N LEU A 22 -5.78 9.89 -19.90
CA LEU A 22 -4.58 10.63 -20.33
C LEU A 22 -3.58 9.74 -21.08
N ARG A 23 -3.37 8.50 -20.64
CA ARG A 23 -2.53 7.53 -21.36
C ARG A 23 -3.06 7.24 -22.77
N ALA A 24 -4.39 7.09 -22.91
CA ALA A 24 -5.02 6.91 -24.21
C ALA A 24 -4.81 8.16 -25.09
N TYR A 25 -5.05 9.36 -24.54
CA TYR A 25 -4.87 10.63 -25.23
C TYR A 25 -3.41 10.87 -25.68
N VAL A 26 -2.43 10.62 -24.80
CA VAL A 26 -1.00 10.67 -25.15
C VAL A 26 -0.66 9.67 -26.26
N GLY A 27 -1.25 8.47 -26.24
CA GLY A 27 -1.08 7.47 -27.29
C GLY A 27 -1.61 7.93 -28.64
N GLU A 28 -2.83 8.49 -28.66
CA GLU A 28 -3.45 9.07 -29.86
C GLU A 28 -2.64 10.23 -30.42
N LEU A 29 -2.21 11.17 -29.57
CA LEU A 29 -1.36 12.31 -29.98
C LEU A 29 -0.03 11.84 -30.58
N THR A 30 0.58 10.80 -29.99
CA THR A 30 1.85 10.23 -30.49
C THR A 30 1.68 9.54 -31.84
N ASP A 31 0.57 8.81 -32.04
CA ASP A 31 0.24 8.17 -33.32
C ASP A 31 -0.09 9.21 -34.41
N MET A 32 -0.83 10.26 -34.06
CA MET A 32 -1.13 11.38 -34.96
C MET A 32 0.14 12.12 -35.39
N ALA A 33 1.04 12.43 -34.45
CA ALA A 33 2.34 13.07 -34.74
C ALA A 33 3.25 12.17 -35.60
N SER A 34 3.10 10.85 -35.52
CA SER A 34 3.86 9.89 -36.34
C SER A 34 3.31 9.74 -37.77
N LYS A 35 1.99 9.88 -37.97
CA LYS A 35 1.31 9.68 -39.27
C LYS A 35 1.22 10.94 -40.12
N HIS A 36 1.13 12.10 -39.47
CA HIS A 36 0.98 13.38 -40.13
C HIS A 36 2.17 14.26 -39.79
N GLY A 37 2.97 14.65 -40.80
CA GLY A 37 4.03 15.66 -40.65
C GLY A 37 3.47 17.08 -40.48
N THR A 38 2.46 17.25 -39.62
CA THR A 38 1.71 18.49 -39.43
C THR A 38 2.14 19.17 -38.14
N ASP A 39 2.18 20.51 -38.18
CA ASP A 39 2.62 21.47 -37.14
C ASP A 39 2.94 20.87 -35.76
N SER A 40 4.21 20.46 -35.65
CA SER A 40 4.84 19.86 -34.47
C SER A 40 4.58 20.65 -33.20
N ALA A 41 4.49 21.98 -33.29
CA ALA A 41 4.47 22.87 -32.13
C ALA A 41 3.19 22.76 -31.27
N LEU A 42 2.00 22.69 -31.89
CA LEU A 42 0.73 22.60 -31.14
C LEU A 42 0.54 21.20 -30.54
N LEU A 43 0.91 20.17 -31.30
CA LEU A 43 0.90 18.78 -30.84
C LEU A 43 1.92 18.52 -29.73
N GLU A 44 3.11 19.13 -29.80
CA GLU A 44 4.12 19.05 -28.76
C GLU A 44 3.68 19.71 -27.46
N GLU A 45 2.97 20.86 -27.53
CA GLU A 45 2.43 21.54 -26.35
C GLU A 45 1.35 20.68 -25.66
N ASP A 46 0.38 20.18 -26.42
CA ASP A 46 -0.69 19.30 -25.90
C ASP A 46 -0.11 17.99 -25.35
N LEU A 47 0.89 17.41 -26.02
CA LEU A 47 1.57 16.19 -25.58
C LEU A 47 2.37 16.43 -24.29
N THR A 48 3.05 17.56 -24.18
CA THR A 48 3.81 17.92 -22.97
C THR A 48 2.87 18.11 -21.78
N LYS A 49 1.78 18.86 -21.98
CA LYS A 49 0.78 19.08 -20.94
C LYS A 49 0.12 17.77 -20.49
N ALA A 50 -0.26 16.91 -21.43
CA ALA A 50 -0.87 15.62 -21.11
C ALA A 50 0.10 14.68 -20.35
N LYS A 51 1.41 14.75 -20.65
CA LYS A 51 2.44 14.01 -19.91
C LYS A 51 2.67 14.55 -18.51
N ASP A 52 2.69 15.87 -18.34
CA ASP A 52 2.83 16.51 -17.03
C ASP A 52 1.62 16.19 -16.13
N ASP A 53 0.40 16.27 -16.67
CA ASP A 53 -0.82 15.89 -15.96
C ASP A 53 -0.81 14.40 -15.57
N LEU A 54 -0.34 13.53 -16.47
CA LEU A 54 -0.20 12.10 -16.20
C LEU A 54 0.83 11.83 -15.10
N GLN A 55 1.97 12.53 -15.12
CA GLN A 55 2.98 12.43 -14.08
C GLN A 55 2.42 12.88 -12.72
N TYR A 56 1.63 13.96 -12.69
CA TYR A 56 0.98 14.44 -11.48
C TYR A 56 0.03 13.38 -10.88
N TYR A 57 -0.87 12.81 -11.69
CA TYR A 57 -1.82 11.82 -11.19
C TYR A 57 -1.18 10.49 -10.81
N GLU A 58 -0.11 10.08 -11.51
CA GLU A 58 0.67 8.90 -11.14
C GLU A 58 1.37 9.08 -9.78
N PHE A 59 1.95 10.26 -9.53
CA PHE A 59 2.56 10.58 -8.23
C PHE A 59 1.52 10.59 -7.09
N GLU A 60 0.39 11.26 -7.29
CA GLU A 60 -0.73 11.26 -6.33
C GLU A 60 -1.26 9.85 -6.05
N LEU A 61 -1.34 8.98 -7.06
CA LEU A 61 -1.70 7.57 -6.90
C LEU A 61 -0.68 6.81 -6.06
N GLU A 62 0.62 7.08 -6.22
CA GLU A 62 1.67 6.50 -5.38
C GLU A 62 1.56 6.96 -3.93
N GLU A 63 1.29 8.24 -3.67
CA GLU A 63 1.07 8.76 -2.32
C GLU A 63 -0.17 8.15 -1.67
N ILE A 64 -1.28 8.06 -2.40
CA ILE A 64 -2.52 7.42 -1.92
C ILE A 64 -2.27 5.94 -1.62
N ASN A 65 -1.54 5.22 -2.48
CA ASN A 65 -1.16 3.83 -2.23
C ASN A 65 -0.23 3.69 -1.01
N GLY A 66 0.66 4.65 -0.78
CA GLY A 66 1.50 4.72 0.41
C GLY A 66 0.69 4.93 1.70
N GLN A 67 -0.30 5.83 1.66
CA GLN A 67 -1.21 6.12 2.77
C GLN A 67 -2.19 4.97 3.08
N MET A 68 -2.65 4.26 2.04
CA MET A 68 -3.49 3.08 2.17
C MET A 68 -2.74 1.90 2.83
N GLY A 69 -1.40 1.92 2.80
CA GLY A 69 -0.53 0.87 3.31
C GLY A 69 -0.65 -0.40 2.46
N LYS A 70 0.41 -1.21 2.40
CA LYS A 70 0.30 -2.54 1.78
C LYS A 70 -0.82 -3.30 2.49
N GLU A 71 -1.90 -3.59 1.79
CA GLU A 71 -2.88 -4.57 2.23
C GLU A 71 -2.12 -5.87 2.46
N HIS A 72 -1.89 -6.19 3.73
CA HIS A 72 -1.60 -7.56 4.08
C HIS A 72 -2.94 -8.26 4.06
N ASP A 73 -3.11 -9.09 3.05
CA ASP A 73 -4.27 -9.93 2.82
C ASP A 73 -4.44 -10.88 4.02
N GLY A 74 -5.14 -10.41 5.04
CA GLY A 74 -5.46 -11.16 6.24
C GLY A 74 -4.61 -10.89 7.49
N THR A 75 -5.02 -11.56 8.57
CA THR A 75 -4.36 -11.49 9.87
C THR A 75 -2.97 -12.14 9.80
N ALA A 76 -1.91 -11.39 10.15
CA ALA A 76 -0.53 -11.83 9.99
C ALA A 76 0.36 -11.47 11.19
N TYR A 77 1.37 -12.31 11.44
CA TYR A 77 2.44 -12.05 12.41
C TYR A 77 3.55 -11.22 11.76
N TRP A 78 3.87 -10.09 12.37
CA TRP A 78 4.93 -9.18 11.95
C TRP A 78 6.09 -9.30 12.91
N VAL A 79 7.21 -9.87 12.44
CA VAL A 79 8.44 -9.98 13.22
C VAL A 79 9.37 -8.83 12.85
N PHE A 80 9.84 -8.09 13.85
CA PHE A 80 10.71 -6.93 13.66
C PHE A 80 11.74 -6.85 14.79
N LYS A 81 12.77 -6.02 14.57
CA LYS A 81 13.78 -5.71 15.59
C LYS A 81 13.48 -4.32 16.14
N ASP A 82 13.43 -4.18 17.47
CA ASP A 82 13.16 -2.91 18.13
C ASP A 82 14.42 -2.03 18.25
N ALA A 83 14.25 -0.84 18.84
CA ALA A 83 15.34 0.10 19.07
C ALA A 83 16.38 -0.38 20.10
N ALA A 84 16.01 -1.29 21.01
CA ALA A 84 16.93 -1.93 21.95
C ALA A 84 17.72 -3.08 21.32
N GLY A 85 17.42 -3.42 20.06
CA GLY A 85 18.06 -4.50 19.34
C GLY A 85 17.47 -5.88 19.63
N GLU A 86 16.30 -5.93 20.26
CA GLU A 86 15.57 -7.17 20.55
C GLU A 86 14.59 -7.48 19.42
N TRP A 87 14.37 -8.77 19.15
CA TRP A 87 13.36 -9.24 18.23
C TRP A 87 12.01 -9.30 18.95
N ARG A 88 10.97 -8.80 18.28
CA ARG A 88 9.59 -8.81 18.77
C ARG A 88 8.65 -9.19 17.65
N TRP A 89 7.43 -9.56 18.01
CA TRP A 89 6.37 -9.83 17.04
C TRP A 89 5.07 -9.14 17.43
N HIS A 90 4.31 -8.71 16.42
CA HIS A 90 2.92 -8.25 16.58
C HIS A 90 2.00 -9.06 15.67
N LEU A 91 0.87 -9.51 16.20
CA LEU A 91 -0.24 -10.02 15.40
C LEU A 91 -1.12 -8.85 15.00
N ARG A 92 -1.22 -8.59 13.69
CA ARG A 92 -2.10 -7.55 13.14
C ARG A 92 -3.31 -8.19 12.49
N ALA A 93 -4.49 -7.69 12.82
CA ALA A 93 -5.72 -8.04 12.11
C ALA A 93 -5.75 -7.40 10.71
N SER A 94 -6.67 -7.86 9.86
CA SER A 94 -6.88 -7.31 8.50
C SER A 94 -7.22 -5.81 8.46
N ASN A 95 -7.65 -5.24 9.59
CA ASN A 95 -7.87 -3.80 9.76
C ASN A 95 -6.61 -3.05 10.25
N ASN A 96 -5.43 -3.67 10.15
CA ASN A 96 -4.12 -3.19 10.59
C ASN A 96 -3.97 -2.89 12.10
N ARG A 97 -4.95 -3.24 12.93
CA ARG A 97 -4.82 -3.10 14.39
C ARG A 97 -4.01 -4.25 14.96
N ILE A 98 -3.15 -3.93 15.91
CA ILE A 98 -2.44 -4.93 16.72
C ILE A 98 -3.46 -5.57 17.66
N ILE A 99 -3.58 -6.89 17.60
CA ILE A 99 -4.48 -7.69 18.44
C ILE A 99 -3.73 -8.54 19.45
N ALA A 100 -2.45 -8.83 19.20
CA ALA A 100 -1.54 -9.44 20.16
C ALA A 100 -0.11 -8.95 19.91
N ASP A 101 0.69 -8.92 20.95
CA ASP A 101 2.12 -8.61 20.91
C ASP A 101 2.92 -9.70 21.64
N SER A 102 4.25 -9.68 21.48
CA SER A 102 5.11 -10.70 22.05
C SER A 102 5.22 -10.66 23.57
N GLY A 103 4.89 -9.55 24.23
CA GLY A 103 5.08 -9.32 25.67
C GLY A 103 6.55 -9.22 26.11
N GLU A 104 7.45 -9.95 25.43
CA GLU A 104 8.88 -10.05 25.71
C GLU A 104 9.72 -9.75 24.45
N GLY A 105 10.98 -9.36 24.67
CA GLY A 105 11.98 -9.17 23.63
C GLY A 105 12.93 -10.39 23.56
N TYR A 106 13.26 -10.82 22.34
CA TYR A 106 14.14 -11.97 22.11
C TYR A 106 15.50 -11.53 21.56
N HIS A 107 16.60 -12.13 22.04
CA HIS A 107 17.93 -11.83 21.49
C HIS A 107 18.12 -12.36 20.06
N HIS A 108 17.51 -13.50 19.73
CA HIS A 108 17.61 -14.12 18.41
C HIS A 108 16.26 -14.14 17.68
N ARG A 109 16.31 -13.95 16.35
CA ARG A 109 15.13 -14.03 15.49
C ARG A 109 14.46 -15.40 15.56
N GLN A 110 15.25 -16.46 15.69
CA GLN A 110 14.74 -17.83 15.74
C GLN A 110 13.89 -18.07 16.99
N ASP A 111 14.31 -17.54 18.13
CA ASP A 111 13.56 -17.62 19.40
C ASP A 111 12.21 -16.88 19.27
N CYS A 112 12.24 -15.70 18.64
CA CYS A 112 11.02 -14.93 18.34
C CYS A 112 10.07 -15.69 17.42
N LEU A 113 10.57 -16.37 16.39
CA LEU A 113 9.75 -17.21 15.51
C LEU A 113 9.20 -18.43 16.23
N HIS A 114 9.99 -19.04 17.11
CA HIS A 114 9.54 -20.17 17.92
C HIS A 114 8.37 -19.76 18.82
N ALA A 115 8.45 -18.58 19.45
CA ALA A 115 7.34 -18.03 20.22
C ALA A 115 6.06 -17.86 19.39
N VAL A 116 6.17 -17.34 18.16
CA VAL A 116 5.03 -17.24 17.23
C VAL A 116 4.41 -18.62 16.94
N GLU A 117 5.22 -19.65 16.72
CA GLU A 117 4.73 -21.01 16.51
C GLU A 117 4.04 -21.58 17.76
N LEU A 118 4.53 -21.27 18.96
CA LEU A 118 3.87 -21.63 20.21
C LEU A 118 2.49 -20.96 20.32
N VAL A 119 2.38 -19.67 20.00
CA VAL A 119 1.08 -18.96 20.01
C VAL A 119 0.10 -19.56 19.00
N LYS A 120 0.57 -19.92 17.80
CA LYS A 120 -0.27 -20.61 16.81
C LYS A 120 -0.75 -21.97 17.31
N ALA A 121 0.10 -22.70 18.04
CA ALA A 121 -0.23 -24.01 18.60
C ALA A 121 -1.17 -23.92 19.81
N SER A 122 -1.16 -22.81 20.55
CA SER A 122 -1.99 -22.62 21.74
C SER A 122 -3.42 -22.12 21.47
N LYS A 123 -3.94 -22.31 20.25
CA LYS A 123 -5.30 -21.85 19.85
C LYS A 123 -6.43 -22.42 20.73
N ASP A 124 -6.20 -23.57 21.35
CA ASP A 124 -7.17 -24.30 22.18
C ASP A 124 -6.96 -24.04 23.69
N ALA A 125 -6.08 -23.10 24.06
CA ALA A 125 -5.80 -22.79 25.45
C ALA A 125 -7.06 -22.23 26.16
N PRO A 126 -7.40 -22.70 27.38
CA PRO A 126 -8.58 -22.24 28.09
C PRO A 126 -8.41 -20.80 28.58
N VAL A 127 -9.46 -20.00 28.43
CA VAL A 127 -9.54 -18.66 29.02
C VAL A 127 -9.80 -18.81 30.52
N LYS A 128 -9.02 -18.10 31.34
CA LYS A 128 -9.19 -18.07 32.80
C LYS A 128 -9.29 -16.62 33.26
N ASP A 129 -10.42 -16.28 33.85
CA ASP A 129 -10.62 -15.01 34.52
C ASP A 129 -10.09 -15.09 35.95
N LYS A 130 -9.38 -14.03 36.38
CA LYS A 130 -8.96 -13.86 37.77
C LYS A 130 -9.79 -12.71 38.33
N GLU A 131 -10.88 -13.07 39.02
CA GLU A 131 -11.69 -12.13 39.83
C GLU A 131 -10.88 -11.54 40.99
#